data_AF-A0A1E4RET4-F1
#
_entry.id   AF-A0A1E4RET4-F1
#
_cell.length_a   1.000
_cell.length_b   1.000
_cell.length_c   1.000
_cell.angle_alpha   90.00
_cell.angle_beta   90.00
_cell.angle_gamma   90.00
#
_symmetry.space_group_name_H-M   'P 1'
#
loop_
_entity.id
_entity.type
_entity.pdbx_description
1 polymer ?
#
loop_
_entity_poly.entity_id
_entity_poly.type
_entity_poly.pdbx_seq_one_letter_code
_entity_poly.pdbx_strand_id
1 'polypeptide(L)' 'MNLWNKWNSLPVKARYYIGGSTFVFALLGEYVTTRIEEEKLARADILKQMEKELE' A
#
# COMPACT_ATOMS: atom_id res chain seq x y z
N MET A 1 -7.58 30.23 7.07
CA MET A 1 -6.69 29.32 7.85
C MET A 1 -6.06 28.31 6.91
N ASN A 2 -4.72 28.26 6.83
CA ASN A 2 -3.98 27.24 6.07
C ASN A 2 -4.17 25.83 6.70
N LEU A 3 -4.02 24.76 5.90
CA LEU A 3 -4.10 23.35 6.33
C LEU A 3 -3.17 23.05 7.50
N TRP A 4 -1.96 23.60 7.48
CA TRP A 4 -1.01 23.47 8.58
C TRP A 4 -1.54 24.05 9.91
N ASN A 5 -2.23 25.19 9.84
CA ASN A 5 -2.81 25.82 11.02
C ASN A 5 -4.01 25.01 11.53
N LYS A 6 -4.80 24.40 10.64
CA LYS A 6 -5.86 23.46 11.02
C LYS A 6 -5.30 22.21 11.69
N TRP A 7 -4.21 21.65 11.17
CA TRP A 7 -3.53 20.50 11.78
C TRP A 7 -3.01 20.80 13.19
N ASN A 8 -2.35 21.95 13.37
CA ASN A 8 -1.85 22.35 14.69
C ASN A 8 -2.95 22.73 15.68
N SER A 9 -4.13 23.11 15.20
CA SER A 9 -5.30 23.36 16.07
C SER A 9 -5.90 22.08 16.65
N LEU A 10 -5.54 20.90 16.11
CA LEU A 10 -6.05 19.63 16.63
C LEU A 10 -5.38 19.24 17.97
N PRO A 11 -6.14 18.63 18.89
CA PRO A 11 -5.58 18.03 20.09
C PRO A 11 -4.47 17.05 19.77
N VAL A 12 -3.43 17.01 20.61
CA VAL A 12 -2.26 16.14 20.43
C VAL A 12 -2.66 14.67 20.23
N LYS A 13 -3.66 14.18 20.98
CA LYS A 13 -4.21 12.83 20.83
C LYS A 13 -4.80 12.56 19.44
N ALA A 14 -5.50 13.53 18.87
CA ALA A 14 -6.09 13.40 17.53
C ALA A 14 -5.00 13.33 16.45
N ARG A 15 -3.93 14.11 16.59
CA ARG A 15 -2.77 14.05 15.68
C ARG A 15 -2.07 12.71 15.72
N TYR A 16 -1.85 12.15 16.92
CA TYR A 16 -1.27 10.81 17.06
C TYR A 16 -2.19 9.71 16.56
N TYR A 17 -3.50 9.82 16.78
CA TYR A 17 -4.45 8.86 16.23
C TYR A 17 -4.41 8.85 14.70
N ILE A 18 -4.48 10.03 14.06
CA ILE A 18 -4.43 10.14 12.60
C ILE A 18 -3.09 9.64 12.04
N GLY A 19 -1.98 10.05 12.65
CA GLY A 19 -0.65 9.59 12.22
C GLY A 19 -0.48 8.07 12.38
N GLY A 20 -0.86 7.53 13.54
CA GLY A 20 -0.78 6.10 13.84
C GLY A 20 -1.68 5.26 12.95
N SER A 21 -2.95 5.66 12.75
CA SER A 21 -3.87 4.94 11.87
C SER A 21 -3.39 4.96 10.42
N THR A 22 -2.84 6.09 9.96
CA THR A 22 -2.29 6.21 8.59
C THR A 22 -1.11 5.26 8.40
N PHE A 23 -0.21 5.20 9.40
CA PHE A 23 0.94 4.29 9.37
C PHE A 23 0.51 2.82 9.35
N VAL A 24 -0.43 2.42 10.20
CA VAL A 24 -0.96 1.05 10.24
C VAL A 24 -1.62 0.67 8.91
N PHE A 25 -2.45 1.57 8.34
CA PHE A 25 -3.07 1.32 7.04
C PHE A 25 -2.05 1.20 5.92
N ALA A 26 -0.97 2.00 5.94
CA ALA A 26 0.10 1.90 4.96
C ALA A 26 0.77 0.51 5.00
N LEU A 27 1.11 0.02 6.20
CA LEU A 27 1.71 -1.31 6.37
C LEU A 27 0.78 -2.44 5.91
N LEU A 28 -0.52 -2.35 6.24
CA LEU A 28 -1.50 -3.33 5.78
C LEU A 28 -1.68 -3.29 4.26
N GLY A 29 -1.72 -2.09 3.68
CA GLY A 29 -1.81 -1.89 2.24
C GLY A 29 -0.60 -2.46 1.51
N GLU A 30 0.61 -2.22 2.03
CA GLU A 30 1.85 -2.77 1.48
C GLU A 30 1.82 -4.30 1.49
N TYR A 31 1.48 -4.92 2.63
CA TYR A 31 1.37 -6.37 2.74
C TYR A 31 0.41 -6.99 1.71
N VAL A 32 -0.79 -6.40 1.55
CA VAL A 32 -1.78 -6.90 0.58
C VAL A 32 -1.29 -6.71 -0.86
N THR A 33 -0.67 -5.56 -1.14
CA THR A 33 -0.21 -5.23 -2.49
C THR A 33 0.94 -6.13 -2.93
N THR A 34 1.90 -6.42 -2.04
CA THR A 34 3.01 -7.34 -2.32
C THR A 34 2.52 -8.73 -2.70
N ARG A 35 1.50 -9.26 -2.01
CA ARG A 35 0.92 -10.58 -2.35
C ARG A 35 0.29 -10.61 -3.73
N ILE A 36 -0.45 -9.56 -4.07
CA ILE A 36 -1.06 -9.43 -5.40
C ILE A 36 0.01 -9.32 -6.48
N GLU A 37 1.10 -8.61 -6.21
CA GLU A 37 2.22 -8.44 -7.13
C GLU A 37 2.98 -9.76 -7.36
N GLU A 38 3.26 -10.51 -6.29
CA GLU A 38 3.84 -11.87 -6.36
C GLU A 38 2.99 -12.79 -7.24
N GLU A 39 1.67 -12.81 -7.04
CA GLU A 39 0.76 -13.62 -7.87
C GLU A 39 0.75 -13.20 -9.34
N LYS A 40 0.79 -11.89 -9.61
CA LYS A 40 0.83 -11.37 -10.98
C LYS A 40 2.11 -11.77 -11.70
N LEU A 41 3.26 -11.66 -11.02
CA LEU A 41 4.56 -12.06 -11.57
C LEU A 41 4.59 -13.56 -11.84
N ALA A 42 4.14 -14.39 -10.90
CA ALA A 42 4.08 -15.84 -11.08
C ALA A 42 3.21 -16.24 -12.29
N ARG A 43 2.05 -15.60 -12.48
CA ARG A 43 1.19 -15.84 -13.65
C ARG A 43 1.85 -15.41 -14.95
N ALA A 44 2.53 -14.26 -14.95
CA ALA A 44 3.24 -13.77 -16.14
C ALA A 44 4.38 -14.71 -16.54
N ASP A 45 5.12 -15.24 -15.56
CA ASP A 45 6.19 -16.22 -15.81
C ASP A 45 5.66 -17.54 -16.39
N ILE A 46 4.53 -18.04 -15.89
CA ILE A 46 3.87 -19.25 -16.43
C ILE A 46 3.43 -19.02 -17.87
N LEU A 47 2.76 -17.90 -18.16
CA LEU A 47 2.31 -17.59 -19.53
C LEU A 47 3.50 -17.50 -20.51
N LYS A 48 4.58 -16.85 -20.08
CA LYS A 48 5.80 -16.73 -20.89
C LYS A 48 6.46 -18.08 -21.16
N GLN A 49 6.44 -19.00 -20.18
CA GLN A 49 6.92 -20.37 -20.38
C GLN A 49 6.05 -21.11 -21.39
N MET A 50 4.71 -21.00 -21.29
CA MET A 50 3.79 -21.64 -22.22
C MET A 50 3.93 -21.11 -23.65
N GLU A 51 4.10 -19.80 -23.85
CA GLU A 51 4.36 -19.21 -25.17
C GLU A 51 5.66 -19.74 -25.78
N LYS A 52 6.71 -19.87 -24.98
CA LYS A 52 8.01 -20.41 -25.42
C LYS A 52 7.96 -21.90 -25.78
N GLU A 53 7.06 -22.66 -25.19
CA GLU A 53 6.83 -24.08 -25.54
C GLU A 53 5.97 -24.25 -26.80
N LEU A 54 5.25 -23.20 -27.23
CA LEU A 54 4.39 -23.19 -28.41
C LEU A 54 5.09 -22.67 -29.69
N GLU A 55 6.18 -21.92 -29.56
CA GLU A 55 7.10 -21.54 -30.66
C GLU A 55 8.12 -22.64 -31.00
#